data_AF-A0A944V3C8-F1
#
_entry.id   AF-A0A944V3C8-F1
#
_cell.length_a   1.000
_cell.length_b   1.000
_cell.length_c   1.000
_cell.angle_alpha   90.00
_cell.angle_beta   90.00
_cell.angle_gamma   90.00
#
_symmetry.space_group_name_H-M   'P 1'
#
loop_
_entity.id
_entity.type
_entity.pdbx_description
1 polymer ?
#
loop_
_entity_poly.entity_id
_entity_poly.type
_entity_poly.pdbx_seq_one_letter_code
_entity_poly.pdbx_strand_id
1 'polypeptide(L)'
;MGTQQLLLIVLSLIIVSVSIVGAIGLFKLRAQQSNRSAIIQDMYNIAVLAISYNKTTANMGGGAGDWDPEGFYVWCGYPISRNSRYLETDNGRILVRVASRDRLIVKGWGTELGYNENQAIRARLILTSTSGQINFRILN
;
A
#
# COMPACT_ATOMS: atom_id res chain seq x y z
N MET A 1 -32.73 -47.48 -10.19
CA MET A 1 -31.76 -46.80 -9.30
C MET A 1 -30.70 -45.99 -10.06
N GLY A 2 -30.24 -46.43 -11.24
CA GLY A 2 -29.17 -45.72 -11.97
C GLY A 2 -29.49 -44.30 -12.48
N THR A 3 -30.69 -44.04 -13.00
CA THR A 3 -31.00 -42.75 -13.68
C THR A 3 -31.29 -41.59 -12.73
N GLN A 4 -32.06 -41.81 -11.66
CA GLN A 4 -32.34 -40.76 -10.66
C GLN A 4 -31.10 -40.39 -9.83
N GLN A 5 -30.27 -41.37 -9.48
CA GLN A 5 -29.02 -41.11 -8.76
C GLN A 5 -28.02 -40.35 -9.63
N LEU A 6 -27.93 -40.69 -10.92
CA LEU A 6 -27.13 -39.92 -11.88
C LEU A 6 -27.60 -38.46 -11.99
N LEU A 7 -28.92 -38.25 -12.05
CA LEU A 7 -29.48 -36.92 -12.19
C LEU A 7 -29.19 -36.04 -10.97
N LEU A 8 -29.22 -36.60 -9.76
CA LEU A 8 -28.89 -35.88 -8.53
C LEU A 8 -27.40 -35.51 -8.43
N ILE A 9 -26.50 -36.38 -8.92
CA ILE A 9 -25.06 -36.09 -8.96
C ILE A 9 -24.77 -34.96 -9.95
N VAL A 10 -25.39 -35.00 -11.12
CA VAL A 10 -25.19 -33.94 -12.13
C VAL A 10 -25.73 -32.60 -11.61
N LEU A 11 -26.87 -32.62 -10.92
CA LEU A 11 -27.44 -31.41 -10.33
C LEU A 11 -26.52 -30.79 -9.27
N SER A 12 -25.93 -31.59 -8.38
CA SER A 12 -25.01 -31.08 -7.36
C SER A 12 -23.72 -30.52 -7.99
N LEU A 13 -23.20 -31.16 -9.04
CA LEU A 13 -22.02 -30.71 -9.76
C LEU A 13 -22.22 -29.33 -10.41
N ILE A 14 -23.39 -29.09 -11.00
CA ILE A 14 -23.73 -27.79 -11.62
C ILE A 14 -23.71 -26.67 -10.57
N ILE A 15 -24.33 -26.92 -9.42
CA ILE A 15 -24.42 -25.93 -8.33
C ILE A 15 -23.02 -25.59 -7.79
N VAL A 16 -22.18 -26.61 -7.55
CA VAL A 16 -20.81 -26.41 -7.06
C VAL A 16 -19.98 -25.61 -8.07
N SER A 17 -20.12 -25.90 -9.37
CA SER A 17 -19.35 -25.25 -10.43
C SER A 17 -19.61 -23.74 -10.51
N VAL A 18 -20.88 -23.31 -10.44
CA VAL A 18 -21.23 -21.88 -10.46
C VAL A 18 -20.80 -21.19 -9.17
N SER A 19 -20.91 -21.88 -8.03
CA SER A 19 -20.52 -21.35 -6.72
C SER A 19 -19.02 -21.02 -6.66
N ILE A 20 -18.16 -21.84 -7.28
CA ILE A 20 -16.70 -21.61 -7.33
C ILE A 20 -16.38 -20.32 -8.09
N VAL A 21 -16.99 -20.09 -9.25
CA VAL A 21 -16.72 -18.89 -10.06
C VAL A 21 -17.14 -17.62 -9.31
N GLY A 22 -18.30 -17.63 -8.65
CA GLY A 22 -18.74 -16.53 -7.80
C GLY A 22 -17.81 -16.29 -6.60
N ALA A 23 -17.37 -17.36 -5.94
CA ALA A 23 -16.45 -17.29 -4.80
C ALA A 23 -15.08 -16.71 -5.19
N ILE A 24 -14.54 -17.09 -6.35
CA ILE A 24 -13.26 -16.55 -6.85
C ILE A 24 -13.35 -15.04 -7.08
N GLY A 25 -14.44 -14.55 -7.67
CA GLY A 25 -14.64 -13.11 -7.90
C GLY A 25 -14.66 -12.32 -6.58
N LEU A 26 -15.40 -12.81 -5.58
CA LEU A 26 -15.44 -12.21 -4.25
C LEU A 26 -14.08 -12.27 -3.55
N PHE A 27 -13.34 -13.38 -3.67
CA PHE A 27 -12.00 -13.52 -3.08
C PHE A 27 -11.02 -12.48 -3.64
N LYS A 28 -11.01 -12.28 -4.96
CA LYS A 28 -10.18 -11.25 -5.61
C LYS A 28 -10.52 -9.84 -5.13
N LEU A 29 -11.81 -9.50 -5.05
CA LEU A 29 -12.26 -8.20 -4.55
C LEU A 29 -11.82 -7.96 -3.09
N ARG A 30 -11.90 -8.99 -2.23
CA ARG A 30 -11.45 -8.90 -0.84
C ARG A 30 -9.94 -8.77 -0.72
N ALA A 31 -9.18 -9.51 -1.53
CA ALA A 31 -7.71 -9.38 -1.58
C ALA A 31 -7.29 -7.96 -1.99
N GLN A 32 -7.89 -7.41 -3.05
CA GLN A 32 -7.64 -6.04 -3.50
C GLN A 32 -7.97 -4.99 -2.41
N GLN A 33 -9.13 -5.12 -1.76
CA GLN A 33 -9.54 -4.19 -0.71
C GLN A 33 -8.66 -4.29 0.55
N SER A 34 -8.23 -5.51 0.89
CA SER A 34 -7.30 -5.75 2.01
C SER A 34 -5.97 -5.08 1.74
N ASN A 35 -5.38 -5.32 0.56
CA ASN A 35 -4.11 -4.70 0.20
C ASN A 35 -4.22 -3.17 0.14
N ARG A 36 -5.32 -2.64 -0.42
CA ARG A 36 -5.58 -1.20 -0.42
C ARG A 36 -5.50 -0.61 0.98
N SER A 37 -6.18 -1.22 1.94
CA SER A 37 -6.17 -0.77 3.34
C SER A 37 -4.79 -0.91 3.97
N ALA A 38 -4.07 -2.00 3.67
CA ALA A 38 -2.74 -2.26 4.20
C ALA A 38 -1.70 -1.24 3.72
N ILE A 39 -1.67 -0.91 2.41
CA ILE A 39 -0.77 0.13 1.87
C ILE A 39 -1.09 1.51 2.47
N ILE A 40 -2.37 1.82 2.67
CA ILE A 40 -2.77 3.07 3.30
C ILE A 40 -2.19 3.14 4.71
N GLN A 41 -2.31 2.06 5.48
CA GLN A 41 -1.75 1.97 6.83
C GLN A 41 -0.22 2.11 6.83
N ASP A 42 0.48 1.41 5.93
CA ASP A 42 1.93 1.51 5.78
C ASP A 42 2.37 2.94 5.45
N MET A 43 1.65 3.60 4.54
CA MET A 43 1.91 4.99 4.20
C MET A 43 1.69 5.95 5.37
N TYR A 44 0.68 5.73 6.20
CA TYR A 44 0.47 6.52 7.41
C TYR A 44 1.61 6.30 8.41
N ASN A 45 2.04 5.06 8.62
CA ASN A 45 3.16 4.76 9.51
C ASN A 45 4.45 5.43 9.04
N ILE A 46 4.79 5.32 7.76
CA ILE A 46 5.96 5.98 7.15
C ILE A 46 5.83 7.50 7.22
N ALA A 47 4.63 8.05 7.06
CA ALA A 47 4.40 9.48 7.18
C ALA A 47 4.64 10.01 8.60
N VAL A 48 4.21 9.26 9.62
CA VAL A 48 4.51 9.59 11.02
C VAL A 48 6.00 9.52 11.30
N LEU A 49 6.69 8.47 10.81
CA LEU A 49 8.15 8.36 10.92
C LEU A 49 8.86 9.51 10.22
N ALA A 50 8.38 9.93 9.05
CA ALA A 50 8.94 11.08 8.33
C ALA A 50 8.80 12.36 9.17
N ILE A 51 7.64 12.63 9.77
CA ILE A 51 7.47 13.78 10.68
C ILE A 51 8.43 13.69 11.86
N SER A 52 8.56 12.51 12.47
CA SER A 52 9.49 12.29 13.58
C SER A 52 10.93 12.58 13.15
N TYR A 53 11.37 12.04 12.01
CA TYR A 53 12.70 12.31 11.44
C TYR A 53 12.95 13.80 11.24
N ASN A 54 12.00 14.54 10.66
CA ASN A 54 12.14 15.98 10.44
C ASN A 54 12.25 16.77 11.76
N LYS A 55 11.54 16.34 12.82
CA LYS A 55 11.59 16.99 14.14
C LYS A 55 12.81 16.58 14.97
N THR A 56 13.39 15.41 14.72
CA THR A 56 14.60 14.95 15.40
C THR A 56 15.80 15.79 14.96
N THR A 57 16.64 16.20 15.92
CA THR A 57 17.83 17.02 15.64
C THR A 57 18.92 16.22 14.93
N ALA A 58 19.79 16.91 14.19
CA ALA A 58 20.87 16.28 13.42
C ALA A 58 21.82 15.46 14.29
N ASN A 59 22.06 15.88 15.53
CA ASN A 59 22.92 15.18 16.50
C ASN A 59 22.38 13.80 16.89
N MET A 60 21.09 13.54 16.69
CA MET A 60 20.43 12.25 16.92
C MET A 60 20.15 11.49 15.61
N GLY A 61 20.75 11.92 14.50
CA GLY A 61 20.55 11.31 13.18
C GLY A 61 19.23 11.70 12.50
N GLY A 62 18.55 12.76 12.97
CA GLY A 62 17.34 13.30 12.36
C GLY A 62 17.60 14.37 11.30
N GLY A 63 16.53 14.87 10.68
CA GLY A 63 16.57 15.86 9.60
C GLY A 63 16.73 17.32 10.07
N ALA A 64 16.61 17.61 11.37
CA ALA A 64 16.77 18.97 11.94
C ALA A 64 15.93 20.07 11.26
N GLY A 65 14.71 19.74 10.82
CA GLY A 65 13.84 20.62 10.06
C GLY A 65 14.00 20.53 8.54
N ASP A 66 15.09 19.95 8.05
CA ASP A 66 15.28 19.64 6.63
C ASP A 66 14.77 18.24 6.27
N TRP A 67 14.29 18.11 5.04
CA TRP A 67 13.90 16.82 4.48
C TRP A 67 15.03 16.26 3.62
N ASP A 68 15.72 15.25 4.14
CA ASP A 68 16.63 14.41 3.38
C ASP A 68 16.01 13.01 3.19
N PRO A 69 15.57 12.65 1.97
CA PRO A 69 14.96 11.35 1.72
C PRO A 69 15.96 10.19 1.82
N GLU A 70 17.26 10.41 1.53
CA GLU A 70 18.27 9.34 1.65
C GLU A 70 18.59 9.05 3.12
N GLY A 71 18.81 10.10 3.91
CA GLY A 71 18.95 9.99 5.36
C GLY A 71 17.70 9.41 6.02
N PHE A 72 16.50 9.78 5.56
CA PHE A 72 15.26 9.19 6.04
C PHE A 72 15.16 7.69 5.77
N TYR A 73 15.56 7.22 4.57
CA TYR A 73 15.50 5.79 4.25
C TYR A 73 16.37 4.95 5.17
N VAL A 74 17.55 5.43 5.54
CA VAL A 74 18.41 4.77 6.52
C VAL A 74 17.79 4.83 7.92
N TRP A 75 17.21 5.96 8.30
CA TRP A 75 16.65 6.18 9.64
C TRP A 75 15.36 5.39 9.91
N CYS A 76 14.51 5.21 8.89
CA CYS A 76 13.18 4.64 9.05
C CYS A 76 13.16 3.11 9.28
N GLY A 77 14.27 2.41 9.02
CA GLY A 77 14.42 0.98 9.27
C GLY A 77 13.63 0.05 8.33
N TYR A 78 12.95 0.59 7.32
CA TYR A 78 12.28 -0.21 6.29
C TYR A 78 13.29 -0.75 5.27
N PRO A 79 13.08 -1.96 4.72
CA PRO A 79 13.95 -2.47 3.66
C PRO A 79 13.85 -1.56 2.43
N ILE A 80 15.00 -1.25 1.84
CA ILE A 80 15.10 -0.34 0.71
C ILE A 80 15.35 -1.17 -0.54
N SER A 81 14.64 -0.84 -1.62
CA SER A 81 14.82 -1.50 -2.92
C SER A 81 16.24 -1.35 -3.43
N ARG A 82 16.69 -2.28 -4.29
CA ARG A 82 18.08 -2.38 -4.79
C ARG A 82 18.61 -1.12 -5.50
N ASN A 83 17.72 -0.21 -5.91
CA ASN A 83 18.04 1.08 -6.53
C ASN A 83 17.98 2.26 -5.55
N SER A 84 17.86 2.00 -4.24
CA SER A 84 17.76 2.96 -3.14
C SER A 84 16.65 4.00 -3.26
N ARG A 85 15.65 3.77 -4.12
CA ARG A 85 14.59 4.75 -4.40
C ARG A 85 13.28 4.50 -3.68
N TYR A 86 13.04 3.27 -3.24
CA TYR A 86 11.75 2.84 -2.72
C TYR A 86 11.96 2.11 -1.40
N LEU A 87 11.09 2.39 -0.43
CA LEU A 87 10.85 1.51 0.71
C LEU A 87 9.99 0.34 0.22
N GLU A 88 10.40 -0.86 0.56
CA GLU A 88 9.65 -2.08 0.28
C GLU A 88 8.88 -2.47 1.54
N THR A 89 7.60 -2.79 1.38
CA THR A 89 6.77 -3.40 2.42
C THR A 89 6.14 -4.66 1.82
N ASP A 90 5.66 -5.56 2.67
CA ASP A 90 4.98 -6.77 2.20
C ASP A 90 3.74 -6.45 1.34
N ASN A 91 3.18 -5.25 1.50
CA ASN A 91 1.99 -4.77 0.81
C ASN A 91 2.30 -3.95 -0.46
N GLY A 92 3.56 -3.52 -0.66
CA GLY A 92 3.86 -2.60 -1.75
C GLY A 92 5.22 -1.95 -1.74
N ARG A 93 5.35 -0.94 -2.61
CA ARG A 93 6.53 -0.06 -2.68
C ARG A 93 6.13 1.36 -2.38
N ILE A 94 6.93 2.07 -1.60
CA ILE A 94 6.65 3.44 -1.18
C ILE A 94 7.85 4.32 -1.53
N LEU A 95 7.63 5.37 -2.32
CA LEU A 95 8.62 6.38 -2.66
C LEU A 95 8.34 7.66 -1.87
N VAL A 96 9.35 8.10 -1.14
CA VAL A 96 9.35 9.38 -0.44
C VAL A 96 10.11 10.39 -1.29
N ARG A 97 9.45 11.50 -1.64
CA ARG A 97 10.06 12.56 -2.44
C ARG A 97 9.80 13.91 -1.83
N VAL A 98 10.87 14.68 -1.64
CA VAL A 98 10.79 16.08 -1.23
C VAL A 98 10.26 16.91 -2.39
N ALA A 99 9.20 17.68 -2.15
CA ALA A 99 8.64 18.61 -3.11
C ALA A 99 9.17 20.04 -2.90
N SER A 100 9.47 20.41 -1.66
CA SER A 100 10.07 21.69 -1.25
C SER A 100 10.64 21.54 0.17
N ARG A 101 11.39 22.54 0.68
CA ARG A 101 11.94 22.54 2.06
C ARG A 101 10.92 22.21 3.16
N ASP A 102 9.66 22.58 2.96
CA ASP A 102 8.59 22.31 3.94
C ASP A 102 7.61 21.21 3.52
N ARG A 103 7.79 20.57 2.36
CA ARG A 103 6.78 19.65 1.81
C ARG A 103 7.38 18.33 1.36
N LEU A 104 6.91 17.25 1.97
CA LEU A 104 7.28 15.88 1.59
C LEU A 104 6.08 15.15 0.98
N ILE A 105 6.29 14.50 -0.17
CA ILE A 105 5.29 13.69 -0.88
C ILE A 105 5.68 12.23 -0.73
N VAL A 106 4.84 11.45 -0.05
CA VAL A 106 4.92 10.00 0.01
C VAL A 106 3.99 9.43 -1.07
N LYS A 107 4.51 8.60 -1.96
CA LYS A 107 3.71 7.86 -2.96
C LYS A 107 3.84 6.37 -2.70
N GLY A 108 2.73 5.69 -2.45
CA GLY A 108 2.70 4.23 -2.34
C GLY A 108 2.11 3.58 -3.58
N TRP A 109 2.64 2.42 -3.95
CA TRP A 109 2.12 1.50 -4.94
C TRP A 109 1.90 0.13 -4.29
N GLY A 110 0.69 -0.41 -4.42
CA GLY A 110 0.39 -1.76 -3.97
C GLY A 110 0.99 -2.87 -4.80
N THR A 111 1.13 -4.05 -4.19
CA THR A 111 1.42 -5.30 -4.90
C THR A 111 0.23 -5.81 -5.72
N GLU A 112 -1.00 -5.50 -5.30
CA GLU A 112 -2.24 -5.87 -6.00
C GLU A 112 -2.62 -4.81 -7.06
N LEU A 113 -3.09 -5.29 -8.21
CA LEU A 113 -3.66 -4.45 -9.26
C LEU A 113 -4.94 -3.79 -8.73
N GLY A 114 -5.08 -2.49 -8.94
CA GLY A 114 -6.31 -1.76 -8.62
C GLY A 114 -7.47 -2.18 -9.53
N TYR A 115 -8.65 -1.58 -9.32
CA TYR A 115 -9.90 -1.87 -10.04
C TYR A 115 -9.81 -1.90 -11.58
N ASN A 116 -8.74 -1.35 -12.16
CA ASN A 116 -8.51 -1.29 -13.61
C ASN A 116 -7.65 -2.44 -14.17
N GLU A 117 -7.20 -3.40 -13.35
CA GLU A 117 -6.34 -4.55 -13.70
C GLU A 117 -5.01 -4.22 -14.41
N ASN A 118 -4.74 -2.95 -14.70
CA ASN A 118 -3.58 -2.46 -15.45
C ASN A 118 -2.69 -1.53 -14.63
N GLN A 119 -3.13 -1.10 -13.44
CA GLN A 119 -2.37 -0.18 -12.58
C GLN A 119 -2.49 -0.58 -11.12
N ALA A 120 -1.35 -0.73 -10.45
CA ALA A 120 -1.26 -0.92 -9.00
C ALA A 120 -1.95 0.22 -8.24
N ILE A 121 -2.58 -0.08 -7.11
CA ILE A 121 -3.21 0.90 -6.21
C ILE A 121 -2.22 2.01 -5.88
N ARG A 122 -2.52 3.27 -6.22
CA ARG A 122 -1.65 4.41 -5.91
C ARG A 122 -2.25 5.28 -4.82
N ALA A 123 -1.43 5.62 -3.84
CA ALA A 123 -1.80 6.58 -2.83
C ALA A 123 -0.74 7.68 -2.75
N ARG A 124 -1.18 8.91 -2.52
CA ARG A 124 -0.31 10.06 -2.36
C ARG A 124 -0.63 10.74 -1.02
N LEU A 125 0.38 10.86 -0.20
CA LEU A 125 0.31 11.58 1.07
C LEU A 125 1.25 12.78 0.97
N ILE A 126 0.75 13.95 1.37
CA ILE A 126 1.51 15.19 1.41
C ILE A 126 1.67 15.60 2.87
N LEU A 127 2.91 15.70 3.31
CA LEU A 127 3.30 16.23 4.60
C LEU A 127 3.76 17.67 4.44
N THR A 128 3.30 18.54 5.34
CA THR A 128 3.81 19.92 5.45
C THR A 128 4.46 20.11 6.82
N SER A 129 5.75 20.44 6.84
CA SER A 129 6.56 20.56 8.07
C SER A 129 6.06 21.69 8.99
N THR A 130 5.56 22.80 8.41
CA THR A 130 5.12 23.99 9.14
C THR A 130 3.86 23.80 10.00
N SER A 131 2.99 22.84 9.66
CA SER A 131 1.72 22.61 10.38
C SER A 131 1.52 21.18 10.87
N GLY A 132 2.42 20.25 10.52
CA GLY A 132 2.27 18.82 10.86
C GLY A 132 1.05 18.15 10.22
N GLN A 133 0.39 18.81 9.25
CA GLN A 133 -0.80 18.28 8.62
C GLN A 133 -0.45 17.18 7.62
N ILE A 134 -1.09 16.03 7.79
CA ILE A 134 -1.03 14.88 6.89
C ILE A 134 -2.23 14.95 5.96
N ASN A 135 -2.02 15.32 4.70
CA ASN A 135 -3.09 15.32 3.70
C ASN A 135 -2.98 14.07 2.81
N PHE A 136 -3.91 13.15 2.99
CA PHE A 136 -3.93 11.88 2.29
C PHE A 136 -4.92 11.92 1.12
N ARG A 137 -4.44 11.59 -0.08
CA ARG A 137 -5.28 11.48 -1.29
C ARG A 137 -4.98 10.17 -2.02
N ILE A 138 -6.01 9.35 -2.19
CA ILE A 138 -5.92 8.15 -3.02
C ILE A 138 -6.03 8.55 -4.48
N LEU A 139 -5.11 8.06 -5.30
CA LEU A 139 -5.09 8.26 -6.74
C LEU A 139 -5.38 6.89 -7.34
N ASN A 140 -6.66 6.58 -7.56
CA ASN A 140 -7.05 5.33 -8.22
C ASN A 140 -6.22 5.08 -9.48
#